data_AF-X0WIG1-F1
#
_entry.id   AF-X0WIG1-F1
#
_cell.length_a   1.000
_cell.length_b   1.000
_cell.length_c   1.000
_cell.angle_alpha   90.00
_cell.angle_beta   90.00
_cell.angle_gamma   90.00
#
_symmetry.space_group_name_H-M   'P 1'
#
loop_
_entity.id
_entity.type
_entity.pdbx_description
1 polymer ?
#
loop_
_entity_poly.entity_id
_entity_poly.type
_entity_poly.pdbx_seq_one_letter_code
_entity_poly.pdbx_strand_id
1 'polypeptide(L)'
;MPGERAFTLLETRTPDRVSGRFLRKESLGLTGFTLIELLVVIAIIALLLAILLPSLGKARDQAKGVRCRNNLKQIGLTFTLYTDDNEGKFPRNGGI
;
A
#
# COMPACT_ATOMS: atom_id res chain seq x y z
N MET A 1 5.32 29.40 -9.47
CA MET A 1 3.99 29.59 -10.09
C MET A 1 3.31 28.22 -10.20
N PRO A 2 2.32 27.90 -9.34
CA PRO A 2 1.70 26.59 -9.26
C PRO A 2 0.45 26.49 -10.15
N GLY A 3 0.51 25.64 -11.18
CA GLY A 3 -0.53 25.49 -12.22
C GLY A 3 -1.11 24.09 -12.36
N GLU A 4 -1.11 23.25 -11.32
CA GLU A 4 -1.57 21.85 -11.41
C GLU A 4 -2.63 21.50 -10.35
N ARG A 5 -3.72 22.29 -10.30
CA ARG A 5 -4.93 21.96 -9.52
C ARG A 5 -6.15 21.67 -10.40
N ALA A 6 -5.94 21.29 -11.66
CA ALA A 6 -7.01 20.90 -12.57
C ALA A 6 -7.41 19.40 -12.48
N PHE A 7 -6.78 18.62 -11.59
CA PHE A 7 -6.97 17.16 -11.52
C PHE A 7 -7.99 16.68 -10.48
N THR A 8 -8.65 17.58 -9.72
CA THR A 8 -9.52 17.18 -8.60
C THR A 8 -10.99 17.56 -8.78
N LEU A 9 -11.56 17.58 -9.99
CA LEU A 9 -12.98 17.95 -10.14
C LEU A 9 -13.85 17.28 -11.22
N LEU A 10 -13.49 16.18 -11.86
CA LEU A 10 -14.44 15.37 -12.68
C LEU A 10 -14.00 13.89 -12.67
N GLU A 11 -14.94 12.96 -12.50
CA GLU A 11 -14.80 11.50 -12.30
C GLU A 11 -14.28 11.09 -10.90
N THR A 12 -15.10 10.73 -9.91
CA THR A 12 -16.09 9.64 -9.96
C THR A 12 -17.33 9.95 -9.10
N ARG A 13 -18.40 10.38 -9.76
CA ARG A 13 -19.77 10.15 -9.26
C ARG A 13 -20.00 8.63 -9.17
N THR A 14 -20.19 8.11 -7.97
CA THR A 14 -21.17 7.04 -7.73
C THR A 14 -22.58 7.68 -7.78
N PRO A 15 -23.73 6.98 -7.92
CA PRO A 15 -24.00 5.53 -7.97
C PRO A 15 -25.02 5.11 -9.06
N ASP A 16 -24.74 4.09 -9.86
CA ASP A 16 -25.80 3.44 -10.64
C ASP A 16 -26.44 2.28 -9.85
N ARG A 17 -27.71 2.51 -9.49
CA ARG A 17 -28.61 1.51 -8.90
C ARG A 17 -28.74 0.31 -9.83
N VAL A 18 -28.09 -0.80 -9.50
CA VAL A 18 -28.40 -2.10 -10.10
C VAL A 18 -29.76 -2.56 -9.58
N SER A 19 -30.77 -2.39 -10.43
CA SER A 19 -32.12 -2.93 -10.29
C SER A 19 -32.10 -4.45 -10.55
N GLY A 20 -31.83 -5.22 -9.50
CA GLY A 20 -31.87 -6.68 -9.54
C GLY A 20 -33.26 -7.23 -9.16
N ARG A 21 -34.22 -7.21 -10.08
CA ARG A 21 -35.35 -8.14 -10.02
C ARG A 21 -34.88 -9.48 -10.60
N PHE A 22 -34.30 -10.34 -9.77
CA PHE A 22 -34.06 -11.74 -10.13
C PHE A 22 -35.04 -12.64 -9.38
N LEU A 23 -36.19 -12.83 -10.03
CA LEU A 23 -37.12 -13.91 -9.74
C LEU A 23 -36.48 -15.23 -10.14
N ARG A 24 -36.18 -16.09 -9.18
CA ARG A 24 -36.64 -17.49 -9.07
C ARG A 24 -35.68 -18.25 -8.16
N LYS A 25 -36.27 -18.74 -7.07
CA LYS A 25 -35.72 -19.78 -6.22
C LYS A 25 -35.84 -21.09 -6.99
N GLU A 26 -34.88 -21.34 -7.89
CA GLU A 26 -34.68 -22.68 -8.43
C GLU A 26 -34.04 -23.50 -7.31
N SER A 27 -34.80 -24.45 -6.77
CA SER A 27 -34.33 -25.49 -5.87
C SER A 27 -33.42 -26.47 -6.64
N LEU A 28 -32.32 -25.97 -7.19
CA LEU A 28 -31.25 -26.78 -7.76
C LEU A 28 -30.52 -27.41 -6.58
N GLY A 29 -30.51 -28.75 -6.53
CA GLY A 29 -30.13 -29.54 -5.37
C GLY A 29 -28.91 -28.99 -4.63
N LEU A 30 -28.99 -28.96 -3.29
CA LEU A 30 -27.85 -28.67 -2.44
C LEU A 30 -26.86 -29.85 -2.54
N THR A 31 -26.07 -29.88 -3.62
CA THR A 31 -24.76 -30.51 -3.64
C THR A 31 -23.90 -29.72 -2.66
N GLY A 32 -23.95 -30.10 -1.39
CA GLY A 32 -23.06 -29.55 -0.38
C GLY A 32 -21.62 -29.91 -0.74
N PHE A 33 -20.71 -28.93 -0.63
CA PHE A 33 -19.28 -29.21 -0.65
C PHE A 33 -18.98 -30.28 0.40
N THR A 34 -18.18 -31.27 0.02
CA THR A 34 -17.73 -32.25 0.99
C THR A 34 -16.86 -31.51 2.02
N LEU A 35 -17.05 -31.79 3.31
CA LEU A 35 -16.26 -31.13 4.38
C LEU A 35 -14.75 -31.25 4.13
N ILE A 36 -14.33 -32.33 3.47
CA ILE A 36 -12.94 -32.59 3.09
C ILE A 36 -12.41 -31.64 2.00
N GLU A 37 -13.22 -31.22 1.04
CA GLU A 37 -12.81 -30.23 0.02
C GLU A 37 -12.49 -28.88 0.64
N LEU A 38 -13.27 -28.42 1.61
CA LEU A 38 -12.95 -27.19 2.34
C LEU A 38 -11.75 -27.37 3.28
N LEU A 39 -11.63 -28.54 3.92
CA LEU A 39 -10.56 -28.84 4.87
C LEU A 39 -9.18 -28.81 4.20
N VAL A 40 -9.03 -29.41 3.01
CA VAL A 40 -7.74 -29.45 2.31
C VAL A 40 -7.30 -28.07 1.86
N VAL A 41 -8.24 -27.21 1.46
CA VAL A 41 -7.95 -25.85 0.99
C VAL A 41 -7.40 -24.99 2.12
N ILE A 42 -8.07 -24.99 3.28
CA ILE A 42 -7.58 -24.21 4.43
C ILE A 42 -6.23 -24.74 4.95
N ALA A 43 -5.98 -26.06 4.83
CA ALA A 43 -4.71 -26.66 5.21
C ALA A 43 -3.55 -26.14 4.34
N ILE A 44 -3.75 -26.06 3.02
CA ILE A 44 -2.74 -25.52 2.11
C ILE A 44 -2.53 -24.02 2.35
N ILE A 45 -3.61 -23.24 2.54
CA ILE A 45 -3.50 -21.81 2.85
C ILE A 45 -2.72 -21.57 4.15
N ALA A 46 -2.98 -22.36 5.20
CA ALA A 46 -2.27 -22.24 6.47
C ALA A 46 -0.77 -22.51 6.32
N LEU A 47 -0.38 -23.52 5.54
CA LEU A 47 1.02 -23.82 5.23
C LEU A 47 1.70 -22.65 4.50
N LEU A 48 1.04 -22.06 3.51
CA LEU A 48 1.56 -20.92 2.77
C LEU A 48 1.72 -19.69 3.69
N LEU A 49 0.71 -19.37 4.50
CA LEU A 49 0.75 -18.24 5.43
C LEU A 49 1.82 -18.42 6.51
N ALA A 50 2.06 -19.65 6.99
CA ALA A 50 3.11 -19.94 7.97
C ALA A 50 4.51 -19.52 7.46
N ILE A 51 4.75 -19.60 6.16
CA ILE A 51 6.01 -19.17 5.53
C ILE A 51 5.96 -17.68 5.14
N LEU A 52 4.79 -17.16 4.76
CA LEU A 52 4.63 -15.78 4.28
C LEU A 52 4.68 -14.74 5.42
N LEU A 53 4.03 -15.00 6.56
CA LEU A 53 3.98 -14.11 7.72
C LEU A 53 5.37 -13.73 8.28
N PRO A 54 6.30 -14.68 8.53
CA PRO A 54 7.64 -14.33 9.01
C PRO A 54 8.44 -13.55 7.96
N SER A 55 8.21 -13.82 6.67
CA SER A 55 8.85 -13.08 5.58
C SER A 55 8.36 -11.63 5.50
N LEU A 56 7.05 -11.40 5.66
CA LEU A 56 6.43 -10.09 5.60
C LEU A 56 6.89 -9.17 6.76
N GLY A 57 7.08 -9.72 7.95
CA GLY A 57 7.64 -8.97 9.09
C GLY A 57 9.03 -8.41 8.80
N LYS A 58 9.94 -9.28 8.30
CA LYS A 58 11.29 -8.88 7.91
C LYS A 58 11.30 -7.85 6.79
N ALA A 59 10.45 -8.01 5.78
CA ALA A 59 10.31 -7.06 4.68
C ALA A 59 9.87 -5.67 5.18
N ARG A 60 8.92 -5.62 6.13
CA ARG A 60 8.46 -4.36 6.72
C ARG A 60 9.56 -3.63 7.49
N ASP A 61 10.36 -4.34 8.27
CA ASP A 61 11.44 -3.71 9.03
C ASP A 61 12.59 -3.26 8.12
N GLN A 62 12.90 -4.04 7.08
CA GLN A 62 13.82 -3.59 6.02
C GLN A 62 13.30 -2.34 5.30
N ALA A 63 11.99 -2.27 4.98
CA ALA A 63 11.40 -1.10 4.34
C ALA A 63 11.51 0.16 5.20
N LYS A 64 11.33 0.06 6.53
CA LYS A 64 11.58 1.18 7.46
C LYS A 64 13.04 1.64 7.40
N GLY A 65 13.98 0.70 7.39
CA GLY A 65 15.41 1.00 7.28
C GLY A 65 15.76 1.67 5.94
N VAL A 66 15.19 1.20 4.83
CA VAL A 66 15.33 1.82 3.51
C VAL A 66 14.79 3.25 3.52
N ARG A 67 13.62 3.49 4.11
CA ARG A 67 13.05 4.83 4.25
C ARG A 67 13.97 5.76 5.04
N CYS A 68 14.47 5.32 6.20
CA CYS A 68 15.40 6.10 7.01
C CYS A 68 16.69 6.44 6.24
N ARG A 69 17.31 5.45 5.59
CA ARG A 69 18.50 5.67 4.76
C ARG A 69 18.24 6.64 3.61
N ASN A 70 17.07 6.57 2.97
CA ASN A 70 16.71 7.50 1.90
C ASN A 70 16.54 8.92 2.43
N ASN A 71 15.89 9.11 3.58
CA ASN A 71 15.76 10.42 4.21
C ASN A 71 17.14 11.02 4.55
N LEU A 72 18.06 10.23 5.11
CA LEU A 72 19.41 10.69 5.42
C LEU A 72 20.21 11.04 4.16
N LYS A 73 20.07 10.24 3.09
CA LYS A 73 20.68 10.56 1.78
C LYS A 73 20.14 11.87 1.22
N GLN A 74 18.83 12.10 1.30
CA GLN A 74 18.20 13.35 0.84
C GLN A 74 18.70 14.55 1.65
N ILE A 75 18.78 14.43 2.97
CA ILE A 75 19.32 15.49 3.84
C ILE A 75 20.79 15.79 3.49
N GLY A 76 21.62 14.76 3.34
CA GLY A 76 23.03 14.93 2.97
C GLY A 76 23.21 15.56 1.59
N LEU A 77 22.36 15.18 0.62
CA LEU A 77 22.32 15.81 -0.70
C LEU A 77 21.95 17.29 -0.58
N THR A 78 20.91 17.61 0.20
CA THR A 78 20.51 19.01 0.44
C THR A 78 21.62 19.83 1.07
N PHE A 79 22.36 19.29 2.04
CA PHE A 79 23.50 20.00 2.62
C PHE A 79 24.61 20.23 1.59
N THR A 80 24.93 19.23 0.78
CA THR A 80 25.96 19.34 -0.27
C THR A 80 25.59 20.43 -1.28
N LEU A 81 24.35 20.40 -1.78
CA LEU A 81 23.82 21.42 -2.69
C LEU A 81 23.84 22.81 -2.06
N TYR A 82 23.42 22.93 -0.79
CA TYR A 82 23.43 24.20 -0.08
C TYR A 82 24.84 24.76 0.09
N THR A 83 25.81 23.93 0.49
CA THR A 83 27.19 24.38 0.69
C THR A 83 27.87 24.79 -0.61
N ASP A 84 27.53 24.15 -1.73
CA ASP A 84 28.02 24.51 -3.06
C ASP A 84 27.53 25.91 -3.45
N ASP A 85 26.23 26.19 -3.21
CA ASP A 85 25.60 27.48 -3.53
C ASP A 85 25.97 28.61 -2.54
N ASN A 86 26.41 28.31 -1.30
CA ASN A 86 26.61 29.28 -0.22
C ASN A 86 28.07 29.39 0.26
N GLU A 87 29.04 29.31 -0.66
CA GLU A 87 30.48 29.50 -0.37
C GLU A 87 31.01 28.58 0.74
N GLY A 88 30.54 27.33 0.79
CA GLY A 88 30.92 26.35 1.81
C GLY A 88 30.29 26.58 3.19
N LYS A 89 29.33 27.51 3.33
CA LYS A 89 28.63 27.75 4.60
C LYS A 89 27.51 26.73 4.78
N PHE A 90 27.43 26.13 5.96
CA PHE A 90 26.29 25.28 6.34
C PHE A 90 25.06 26.11 6.66
N PRO A 91 23.85 25.58 6.46
CA PRO A 91 22.64 26.32 6.79
C PRO A 91 22.63 26.57 8.30
N ARG A 92 22.52 27.84 8.67
CA ARG A 92 22.45 28.27 10.07
C ARG A 92 21.24 27.58 10.70
N ASN A 93 21.44 26.83 11.78
CA ASN A 93 20.35 26.27 12.55
C ASN A 93 19.39 27.42 12.88
N GLY A 94 18.14 27.33 12.42
CA GLY A 94 17.11 28.35 12.61
C GLY A 94 16.74 28.40 14.08
N GLY A 95 17.58 29.06 14.88
CA GLY A 95 17.35 29.32 16.28
C GLY A 95 16.26 30.37 16.45
N ILE A 96 15.35 30.10 17.38
CA ILE A 96 14.93 31.11 18.35
C ILE A 96 16.15 31.75 19.04
#